data_AF-A0A7W3ZW01-F1
#
_entry.id   AF-A0A7W3ZW01-F1
#
_cell.length_a   1.000
_cell.length_b   1.000
_cell.length_c   1.000
_cell.angle_alpha   90.00
_cell.angle_beta   90.00
_cell.angle_gamma   90.00
#
_symmetry.space_group_name_H-M   'P 1'
#
loop_
_entity.id
_entity.type
_entity.pdbx_description
1 polymer ?
#
loop_
_entity_poly.entity_id
_entity_poly.type
_entity_poly.pdbx_seq_one_letter_code
_entity_poly.pdbx_strand_id
1 'polypeptide(L)'
;PQFRIDIDAAKATSLGLSIDQINGTLAAAWGSSYIDDFVDRGRVKRVFVQADQAFRMVPEDFDLWSVKNDKGEMVPFSAFATKHWDYGSPRLERYNGVSAMEIQGEPAPGVASGDAMAEIEQLAKQLPAGFGIEWTAMSY
;
A
#
# COMPACT_ATOMS: atom_id res chain seq x y z
N PRO A 1 11.13 -0.99 -0.84
CA PRO A 1 10.70 -1.40 -2.20
C PRO A 1 9.32 -2.05 -2.09
N GLN A 2 8.47 -1.87 -3.08
CA GLN A 2 7.16 -2.51 -3.17
C GLN A 2 7.12 -3.36 -4.45
N PHE A 3 6.38 -4.45 -4.42
CA PHE A 3 6.23 -5.32 -5.58
C PHE A 3 4.97 -4.92 -6.34
N ARG A 4 5.16 -4.36 -7.54
CA ARG A 4 4.09 -3.85 -8.37
C ARG A 4 3.63 -4.91 -9.37
N ILE A 5 2.31 -5.05 -9.44
CA ILE A 5 1.61 -5.89 -10.42
C ILE A 5 0.84 -4.96 -11.35
N ASP A 6 1.10 -5.06 -12.66
CA ASP A 6 0.32 -4.35 -13.67
C ASP A 6 -0.51 -5.35 -14.47
N ILE A 7 -1.82 -5.16 -14.43
CA ILE A 7 -2.79 -5.98 -15.16
C ILE A 7 -3.01 -5.40 -16.56
N ASP A 8 -2.84 -6.22 -17.59
CA ASP A 8 -3.26 -5.89 -18.94
C ASP A 8 -4.77 -6.13 -19.06
N ALA A 9 -5.54 -5.06 -18.87
CA ALA A 9 -7.00 -5.10 -18.89
C ALA A 9 -7.57 -5.57 -20.24
N ALA A 10 -6.90 -5.22 -21.35
CA ALA A 10 -7.34 -5.65 -22.69
C ALA A 10 -7.13 -7.15 -22.86
N LYS A 11 -5.97 -7.65 -22.43
CA LYS A 11 -5.65 -9.08 -22.45
C LYS A 11 -6.57 -9.88 -21.52
N ALA A 12 -6.76 -9.42 -20.28
CA ALA A 12 -7.69 -10.01 -19.32
C ALA A 12 -9.11 -10.13 -19.90
N THR A 13 -9.64 -9.04 -20.46
CA THR A 13 -10.97 -9.02 -21.09
C THR A 13 -11.05 -9.99 -22.26
N SER A 14 -10.03 -10.05 -23.11
CA SER A 14 -9.99 -11.00 -24.24
C SER A 14 -9.99 -12.48 -23.80
N LEU A 15 -9.52 -12.75 -22.58
CA LEU A 15 -9.48 -14.07 -21.97
C LEU A 15 -10.74 -14.38 -21.14
N GLY A 16 -11.74 -13.48 -21.13
CA GLY A 16 -13.00 -13.65 -20.39
C GLY A 16 -12.87 -13.38 -18.89
N LEU A 17 -11.84 -12.66 -18.47
CA LEU A 17 -11.64 -12.25 -17.08
C LEU A 17 -12.18 -10.85 -16.83
N SER A 18 -12.94 -10.67 -15.74
CA SER A 18 -13.23 -9.34 -15.21
C SER A 18 -12.13 -8.88 -14.25
N ILE A 19 -11.94 -7.56 -14.15
CA ILE A 19 -11.00 -6.97 -13.20
C ILE A 19 -11.40 -7.30 -11.75
N ASP A 20 -12.69 -7.40 -11.47
CA ASP A 20 -13.20 -7.79 -10.15
C ASP A 20 -12.82 -9.23 -9.78
N GLN A 21 -12.87 -10.17 -10.73
CA GLN A 21 -12.43 -11.55 -10.49
C GLN A 21 -10.94 -11.63 -10.19
N ILE A 22 -10.13 -10.86 -10.93
CA ILE A 22 -8.67 -10.79 -10.72
C ILE A 22 -8.38 -10.20 -9.34
N ASN A 23 -8.94 -9.03 -9.03
CA ASN A 23 -8.73 -8.34 -7.77
C ASN A 23 -9.25 -9.15 -6.58
N GLY A 24 -10.42 -9.78 -6.69
CA GLY A 24 -10.98 -10.64 -5.65
C GLY A 24 -10.09 -11.86 -5.37
N THR A 25 -9.56 -12.50 -6.41
CA THR A 25 -8.63 -13.63 -6.27
C THR A 25 -7.34 -13.19 -5.58
N LEU A 26 -6.74 -12.09 -6.04
CA LEU A 26 -5.50 -11.56 -5.46
C LEU A 26 -5.67 -11.10 -4.01
N ALA A 27 -6.76 -10.38 -3.72
CA ALA A 27 -7.05 -9.88 -2.37
C ALA A 27 -7.26 -11.04 -1.39
N ALA A 28 -8.03 -12.06 -1.78
CA ALA A 28 -8.23 -13.23 -0.94
C ALA A 28 -6.92 -14.02 -0.73
N ALA A 29 -6.18 -14.30 -1.81
CA ALA A 29 -4.96 -15.10 -1.73
C ALA A 29 -3.84 -14.41 -0.92
N TRP A 30 -3.55 -13.13 -1.21
CA TRP A 30 -2.38 -12.42 -0.68
C TRP A 30 -2.71 -11.48 0.48
N GLY A 31 -3.90 -10.87 0.48
CA GLY A 31 -4.33 -9.88 1.47
C GLY A 31 -5.15 -10.43 2.64
N SER A 32 -5.60 -11.70 2.55
CA SER A 32 -6.62 -12.30 3.42
C SER A 32 -7.99 -11.63 3.26
N SER A 33 -9.05 -12.43 3.18
CA SER A 33 -10.42 -11.96 3.06
C SER A 33 -11.27 -12.46 4.23
N TYR A 34 -11.95 -11.55 4.91
CA TYR A 34 -13.00 -11.90 5.87
C TYR A 34 -14.24 -12.30 5.08
N ILE A 35 -14.75 -13.51 5.32
CA ILE A 35 -15.89 -14.04 4.55
C ILE A 35 -17.18 -14.10 5.36
N ASP A 36 -17.11 -14.48 6.63
CA ASP A 36 -18.28 -14.63 7.50
C ASP A 36 -17.84 -14.85 8.95
N ASP A 37 -18.80 -15.02 9.85
CA ASP A 37 -18.60 -15.42 11.23
C ASP A 37 -19.03 -16.88 11.48
N PHE A 38 -18.41 -17.53 12.47
CA PHE A 38 -18.78 -18.86 12.96
C PHE A 38 -18.75 -18.93 14.48
N VAL A 39 -19.43 -19.92 15.08
CA VAL A 39 -19.45 -20.11 16.53
C VAL A 39 -18.41 -21.16 16.95
N ASP A 40 -17.40 -20.73 17.70
CA ASP A 40 -16.43 -21.60 18.36
C ASP A 40 -16.69 -21.59 19.88
N ARG A 41 -17.15 -22.72 20.44
CA ARG A 41 -17.39 -22.91 21.88
C ARG A 41 -18.25 -21.79 22.51
N GLY A 42 -19.33 -21.41 21.82
CA GLY A 42 -20.28 -20.40 22.28
C GLY A 42 -19.86 -18.94 22.02
N ARG A 43 -18.71 -18.72 21.37
CA ARG A 43 -18.24 -17.38 20.99
C ARG A 43 -18.23 -17.23 19.47
N VAL A 44 -18.84 -16.17 18.98
CA VAL A 44 -18.76 -15.77 17.58
C VAL A 44 -17.33 -15.33 17.25
N LYS A 45 -16.77 -15.89 16.19
CA LYS A 45 -15.42 -15.62 15.67
C LYS A 45 -15.48 -15.42 14.17
N ARG A 46 -14.53 -14.64 13.66
CA ARG A 46 -14.38 -14.37 12.23
C ARG A 46 -13.79 -15.56 11.48
N VAL A 47 -14.30 -15.80 10.28
CA VAL A 47 -13.74 -16.71 9.28
C VAL A 47 -12.96 -15.88 8.26
N PHE A 48 -11.70 -16.26 8.06
CA PHE A 48 -10.84 -15.67 7.06
C PHE A 48 -10.42 -16.73 6.05
N VAL A 49 -10.30 -16.33 4.78
CA VAL A 49 -9.71 -17.12 3.72
C VAL A 49 -8.42 -16.42 3.28
N GLN A 50 -7.35 -17.19 3.21
CA GLN A 50 -6.05 -16.76 2.70
C GLN A 50 -5.35 -17.96 2.09
N ALA A 51 -4.46 -17.72 1.13
CA ALA A 51 -3.54 -18.75 0.72
C ALA A 51 -2.60 -19.15 1.86
N ASP A 52 -2.28 -20.44 1.92
CA ASP A 52 -1.24 -20.93 2.84
C ASP A 52 0.13 -20.34 2.45
N GLN A 53 1.02 -20.26 3.43
CA GLN A 53 2.28 -19.54 3.34
C GLN A 53 3.09 -19.94 2.10
N ALA A 54 3.20 -21.24 1.81
CA ALA A 54 4.01 -21.76 0.70
C ALA A 54 3.59 -21.28 -0.71
N PHE A 55 2.45 -20.59 -0.85
CA PHE A 55 1.90 -20.13 -2.12
C PHE A 55 1.81 -18.61 -2.24
N ARG A 56 2.44 -17.85 -1.33
CA ARG A 56 2.34 -16.37 -1.29
C ARG A 56 3.50 -15.64 -0.58
N MET A 57 4.69 -16.21 -0.57
CA MET A 57 5.87 -15.59 0.07
C MET A 57 6.75 -14.81 -0.89
N VAL A 58 6.87 -15.27 -2.14
CA VAL A 58 7.81 -14.72 -3.11
C VAL A 58 7.14 -14.33 -4.43
N PRO A 59 7.73 -13.40 -5.21
CA PRO A 59 7.23 -12.99 -6.52
C PRO A 59 6.88 -14.13 -7.50
N GLU A 60 7.62 -15.23 -7.44
CA GLU A 60 7.45 -16.40 -8.28
C GLU A 60 6.16 -17.15 -7.94
N ASP A 61 5.67 -17.06 -6.71
CA ASP A 61 4.45 -17.76 -6.29
C ASP A 61 3.22 -17.25 -7.05
N PHE A 62 3.25 -16.05 -7.62
CA PHE A 62 2.20 -15.57 -8.53
C PHE A 62 1.96 -16.51 -9.73
N ASP A 63 2.97 -17.28 -10.15
CA ASP A 63 2.85 -18.22 -11.26
C ASP A 63 2.08 -19.49 -10.88
N LEU A 64 1.86 -19.72 -9.58
CA LEU A 64 1.00 -20.78 -9.05
C LEU A 64 -0.49 -20.39 -9.09
N TRP A 65 -0.79 -19.11 -9.30
CA TRP A 65 -2.15 -18.59 -9.30
C TRP A 65 -2.77 -18.55 -10.69
N SER A 66 -4.05 -18.90 -10.74
CA SER A 66 -4.88 -18.78 -11.93
C SER A 66 -6.25 -18.23 -11.53
N VAL A 67 -6.88 -17.47 -12.41
CA VAL A 67 -8.21 -16.91 -12.21
C VAL A 67 -9.17 -17.63 -13.15
N LYS A 68 -10.32 -18.03 -12.63
CA LYS A 68 -11.36 -18.68 -13.44
C LYS A 68 -12.09 -17.62 -14.28
N ASN A 69 -12.12 -17.80 -15.59
CA ASN A 69 -12.85 -16.91 -16.50
C ASN A 69 -14.35 -17.26 -16.57
N ASP A 70 -15.10 -16.46 -17.32
CA ASP A 70 -16.54 -16.63 -17.58
C ASP A 70 -16.91 -17.94 -18.32
N LYS A 71 -15.95 -18.52 -19.05
CA LYS A 71 -16.07 -19.84 -19.71
C LYS A 71 -15.74 -21.01 -18.78
N GLY A 72 -15.33 -20.72 -17.55
CA GLY A 72 -14.96 -21.71 -16.55
C GLY A 72 -13.55 -22.28 -16.67
N GLU A 73 -12.72 -21.69 -17.52
CA GLU A 73 -11.32 -22.05 -17.74
C GLU A 73 -10.43 -21.33 -16.72
N MET A 74 -9.37 -21.99 -16.27
CA MET A 74 -8.36 -21.39 -15.40
C MET A 74 -7.32 -20.66 -16.24
N VAL A 75 -7.24 -19.35 -16.09
CA VAL A 75 -6.29 -18.51 -16.82
C VAL A 75 -5.12 -18.18 -15.89
N PRO A 76 -3.87 -18.55 -16.23
CA PRO A 76 -2.71 -18.30 -15.38
C PRO A 76 -2.40 -16.82 -15.30
N PHE A 77 -1.87 -16.38 -14.15
CA PHE A 77 -1.57 -14.98 -13.87
C PHE A 77 -0.63 -14.33 -14.91
N SER A 78 0.38 -15.08 -15.35
CA SER A 78 1.35 -14.66 -16.37
C SER A 78 0.73 -14.35 -17.74
N ALA A 79 -0.50 -14.80 -18.01
CA ALA A 79 -1.17 -14.54 -19.28
C ALA A 79 -1.76 -13.13 -19.40
N PHE A 80 -1.95 -12.42 -18.28
CA PHE A 80 -2.63 -11.12 -18.23
C PHE A 80 -2.00 -10.09 -17.29
N ALA A 81 -0.87 -10.41 -16.65
CA ALA A 81 -0.21 -9.52 -15.71
C ALA A 81 1.31 -9.52 -15.87
N THR A 82 1.91 -8.37 -15.59
CA THR A 82 3.37 -8.21 -15.47
C THR A 82 3.72 -7.75 -14.06
N LYS A 83 4.97 -8.01 -13.65
CA LYS A 83 5.44 -7.80 -12.28
C LYS A 83 6.79 -7.09 -12.28
N HIS A 84 6.97 -6.08 -11.43
CA HIS A 84 8.25 -5.40 -11.29
C HIS A 84 8.43 -4.77 -9.90
N TRP A 85 9.68 -4.50 -9.53
CA TRP A 85 9.99 -3.78 -8.29
C TRP A 85 9.89 -2.27 -8.51
N ASP A 86 9.26 -1.60 -7.55
CA ASP A 86 9.08 -0.15 -7.56
C ASP A 86 9.36 0.43 -6.16
N TYR A 87 9.44 1.74 -6.05
CA TYR A 87 9.52 2.46 -4.78
C TYR A 87 8.20 3.15 -4.48
N GLY A 88 7.72 2.97 -3.25
CA GLY A 88 6.57 3.68 -2.71
C GLY A 88 6.75 3.90 -1.22
N SER A 89 6.06 4.92 -0.69
CA SER A 89 6.13 5.18 0.74
C SER A 89 5.34 4.12 1.52
N PRO A 90 5.93 3.47 2.54
CA PRO A 90 5.19 2.57 3.42
C PRO A 90 4.25 3.35 4.37
N ARG A 91 4.43 4.67 4.50
CA ARG A 91 3.61 5.54 5.35
C ARG A 91 3.43 6.89 4.67
N LEU A 92 2.18 7.25 4.42
CA LEU A 92 1.83 8.59 3.93
C LEU A 92 1.31 9.40 5.11
N GLU A 93 1.93 10.55 5.35
CA GLU A 93 1.56 11.46 6.44
C GLU A 93 0.80 12.65 5.89
N ARG A 94 -0.12 13.16 6.70
CA ARG A 94 -0.88 14.37 6.40
C ARG A 94 -0.94 15.26 7.63
N TYR A 95 -0.88 16.56 7.42
CA TYR A 95 -1.07 17.56 8.45
C TYR A 95 -2.16 18.52 7.99
N ASN A 96 -3.15 18.83 8.84
CA ASN A 96 -4.31 19.66 8.48
C ASN A 96 -4.99 19.29 7.15
N GLY A 97 -5.00 17.99 6.82
CA GLY A 97 -5.62 17.48 5.61
C GLY A 97 -4.78 17.66 4.33
N VAL A 98 -3.56 18.20 4.37
CA VAL A 98 -2.62 18.24 3.24
C VAL A 98 -1.50 17.20 3.40
N SER A 99 -0.90 16.75 2.29
CA SER A 99 0.26 15.85 2.34
C SER A 99 1.41 16.53 3.08
N ALA A 100 1.99 15.84 4.06
CA ALA A 100 3.04 16.40 4.90
C ALA A 100 4.11 15.36 5.21
N MET A 101 5.25 15.83 5.71
CA MET A 101 6.28 15.00 6.31
C MET A 101 6.67 15.64 7.63
N GLU A 102 6.70 14.85 8.70
CA GLU A 102 7.17 15.34 9.99
C GLU A 102 8.70 15.43 10.00
N ILE A 103 9.24 16.59 10.39
CA ILE A 103 10.66 16.80 10.61
C ILE A 103 10.85 17.18 12.08
N GLN A 104 11.67 16.40 12.77
CA GLN A 104 12.04 16.63 14.16
C GLN A 104 13.49 17.08 14.24
N GLY A 105 13.77 18.00 15.16
CA GLY A 105 15.11 18.52 15.40
C GLY A 105 15.16 19.32 16.69
N GLU A 106 16.37 19.60 17.14
CA GLU A 106 16.67 20.39 18.33
C GLU A 106 17.71 21.47 18.00
N PRO A 107 17.71 22.61 18.72
CA PRO A 107 18.74 23.63 18.52
C PRO A 107 20.13 23.09 18.89
N ALA A 108 21.16 23.59 18.23
CA ALA A 108 22.53 23.29 18.60
C ALA A 108 22.84 23.77 20.05
N PRO A 109 23.82 23.15 20.74
CA PRO A 109 24.19 23.58 22.09
C PRO A 109 24.51 25.08 22.17
N GLY A 110 23.85 25.79 23.10
CA GLY A 110 24.04 27.22 23.29
C GLY A 110 23.20 28.12 22.36
N VAL A 111 22.35 27.54 21.51
CA VAL A 111 21.43 28.27 20.63
C VAL A 111 20.00 28.19 21.19
N ALA A 112 19.25 29.30 21.11
CA ALA A 112 17.86 29.30 21.54
C ALA A 112 16.97 28.55 20.52
N SER A 113 15.90 27.91 20.99
CA SER A 113 14.94 27.23 20.11
C SER A 113 14.30 28.19 19.09
N GLY A 114 14.03 29.44 19.49
CA GLY A 114 13.50 30.47 18.60
C GLY A 114 14.44 30.81 17.42
N ASP A 115 15.75 30.86 17.68
CA ASP A 115 16.74 31.10 16.61
C ASP A 115 16.79 29.92 15.63
N ALA A 116 16.72 28.69 16.15
CA ALA A 116 16.64 27.49 15.32
C ALA A 116 15.35 27.43 14.48
N MET A 117 14.21 27.81 15.07
CA MET A 117 12.94 27.89 14.34
C MET A 117 12.98 28.95 13.23
N ALA A 118 13.53 30.14 13.52
CA ALA A 118 13.69 31.20 12.52
C ALA A 118 14.58 30.78 11.35
N GLU A 119 15.63 29.99 11.63
CA GLU A 119 16.49 29.43 10.59
C GLU A 119 15.75 28.39 9.73
N ILE A 120 14.96 27.50 10.33
CA ILE A 120 14.12 26.56 9.57
C ILE A 120 13.11 27.30 8.68
N GLU A 121 12.49 28.38 9.18
CA GLU A 121 11.62 29.24 8.37
C GLU A 121 12.35 29.91 7.20
N GLN A 122 13.62 30.27 7.39
CA GLN A 122 14.46 30.82 6.32
C GLN A 122 14.77 29.78 5.26
N LEU A 123 15.14 28.56 5.66
CA LEU A 123 15.43 27.44 4.75
C LEU A 123 14.18 26.99 3.99
N ALA A 124 13.02 26.96 4.65
CA ALA A 124 11.75 26.59 4.03
C ALA A 124 11.36 27.52 2.87
N LYS A 125 11.72 28.81 2.94
CA LYS A 125 11.48 29.77 1.84
C LYS A 125 12.29 29.47 0.57
N GLN A 126 13.34 28.64 0.67
CA GLN A 126 14.18 28.24 -0.46
C GLN A 126 13.67 26.96 -1.16
N LEU A 127 12.62 26.33 -0.63
CA LEU A 127 12.00 25.16 -1.24
C LEU A 127 11.29 25.53 -2.56
N PRO A 128 11.05 24.54 -3.44
CA PRO A 128 10.24 24.76 -4.64
C PRO A 128 8.85 25.32 -4.32
N ALA A 129 8.24 25.99 -5.30
CA ALA A 129 6.88 26.50 -5.15
C ALA A 129 5.90 25.35 -4.82
N GLY A 130 4.98 25.61 -3.89
CA GLY A 130 3.97 24.64 -3.43
C GLY A 130 4.31 23.92 -2.12
N PHE A 131 5.52 24.11 -1.59
CA PHE A 131 5.86 23.65 -0.24
C PHE A 131 5.64 24.75 0.79
N GLY A 132 5.12 24.36 1.96
CA GLY A 132 4.97 25.19 3.13
C GLY A 132 5.37 24.41 4.38
N ILE A 133 5.53 25.12 5.48
CA ILE A 133 5.80 24.54 6.79
C ILE A 133 4.76 25.00 7.80
N GLU A 134 4.49 24.17 8.79
CA GLU A 134 3.66 24.52 9.92
C GLU A 134 4.27 23.91 11.18
N TRP A 135 4.37 24.70 12.24
CA TRP A 135 4.85 24.24 13.53
C TRP A 135 3.74 23.50 14.27
N THR A 136 4.08 22.44 15.01
CA THR A 136 3.11 21.66 15.77
C THR A 136 3.67 21.23 17.13
N ALA A 137 2.78 20.84 18.04
CA ALA A 137 3.10 20.36 19.38
C ALA A 137 4.05 21.29 20.17
N MET A 138 5.25 20.81 20.51
CA MET A 138 6.21 21.49 21.39
C MET A 138 6.86 22.74 20.78
N SER A 139 6.60 23.00 19.49
CA SER A 139 7.05 24.20 18.78
C SER A 139 6.03 25.35 18.83
N TYR A 140 4.89 25.18 19.53
CA TYR A 140 3.93 26.24 19.83
C TYR A 140 4.13 26.82 21.25
#